data_AF-A0A7Z9G690-F1
#
_entry.id   AF-A0A7Z9G690-F1
#
_cell.length_a   1.000
_cell.length_b   1.000
_cell.length_c   1.000
_cell.angle_alpha   90.00
_cell.angle_beta   90.00
_cell.angle_gamma   90.00
#
_symmetry.space_group_name_H-M   'P 1'
#
loop_
_entity.id
_entity.type
_entity.pdbx_description
1 polymer ?
#
loop_
_entity_poly.entity_id
_entity_poly.type
_entity_poly.pdbx_seq_one_letter_code
_entity_poly.pdbx_strand_id
1 'polypeptide(L)'
;MKQGGIDRRNLPQLFGYRNTNKGLRRLDAWMAGSELPKGRQHELLAAFLSLSLLELDRLLQLDQQELGKRRRENRAQDPHYYLIVRLMAAFYQTQRLPAGTTRKQAISMTRNRAMEWNKLCALNTPSNQTLWFDPKGKVYAISEKGPSMRIGGQKVTSNLI
;
A
#
# COMPACT_ATOMS: atom_id res chain seq x y z
N MET A 1 -19.42 20.30 -2.62
CA MET A 1 -20.26 20.22 -1.40
C MET A 1 -19.52 20.89 -0.26
N LYS A 2 -20.10 21.97 0.31
CA LYS A 2 -19.66 22.57 1.58
C LYS A 2 -20.43 21.84 2.70
N GLN A 3 -19.81 20.87 3.37
CA GLN A 3 -20.27 20.45 4.69
C GLN A 3 -19.33 21.10 5.71
N GLY A 4 -19.87 21.98 6.55
CA GLY A 4 -19.14 22.56 7.69
C GLY A 4 -18.34 23.85 7.46
N GLY A 5 -18.60 24.63 6.41
CA GLY A 5 -18.04 25.99 6.25
C GLY A 5 -16.53 26.09 5.98
N ILE A 6 -15.77 24.99 6.11
CA ILE A 6 -14.33 24.97 5.87
C ILE A 6 -14.08 24.76 4.37
N ASP A 7 -13.38 25.71 3.76
CA ASP A 7 -12.90 25.55 2.39
C ASP A 7 -11.86 24.41 2.36
N ARG A 8 -12.12 23.40 1.54
CA ARG A 8 -11.20 22.26 1.33
C ARG A 8 -9.78 22.73 0.98
N ARG A 9 -9.63 23.89 0.33
CA ARG A 9 -8.32 24.48 -0.01
C ARG A 9 -7.52 24.97 1.21
N ASN A 10 -8.19 25.26 2.32
CA ASN A 10 -7.58 25.76 3.56
C ASN A 10 -7.40 24.66 4.62
N LEU A 11 -8.00 23.49 4.38
CA LEU A 11 -7.91 22.34 5.28
C LEU A 11 -6.45 21.88 5.51
N PRO A 12 -5.56 21.79 4.51
CA PRO A 12 -4.16 21.41 4.72
C PRO A 12 -3.41 22.27 5.77
N GLN A 13 -3.69 23.56 5.81
CA GLN A 13 -3.01 24.49 6.70
C GLN A 13 -3.39 24.23 8.17
N LEU A 14 -4.62 23.81 8.44
CA LEU A 14 -5.07 23.37 9.77
C LEU A 14 -4.28 22.16 10.29
N PHE A 15 -3.78 21.32 9.37
CA PHE A 15 -2.94 20.16 9.69
C PHE A 15 -1.44 20.44 9.60
N GLY A 16 -1.04 21.71 9.55
CA GLY A 16 0.36 22.14 9.57
C GLY A 16 1.10 21.99 8.23
N TYR A 17 0.39 21.77 7.12
CA TYR A 17 1.03 21.71 5.80
C TYR A 17 1.27 23.11 5.24
N ARG A 18 2.54 23.48 5.03
CA ARG A 18 2.92 24.70 4.30
C ARG A 18 2.61 24.63 2.81
N ASN A 19 2.68 23.43 2.23
CA ASN A 19 2.36 23.20 0.81
C ASN A 19 0.95 22.57 0.71
N THR A 20 0.01 23.37 0.22
CA THR A 20 -1.42 23.00 0.10
C THR A 20 -1.62 21.74 -0.73
N ASN A 21 -0.99 21.64 -1.90
CA ASN A 21 -1.14 20.48 -2.78
C ASN A 21 -0.60 19.19 -2.13
N LYS A 22 0.54 19.28 -1.44
CA LYS A 22 1.09 18.15 -0.69
C LYS A 22 0.15 17.73 0.44
N GLY A 23 -0.42 18.69 1.18
CA GLY A 23 -1.34 18.40 2.27
C GLY A 23 -2.66 17.82 1.79
N LEU A 24 -3.25 18.35 0.71
CA LEU A 24 -4.46 17.78 0.10
C LEU A 24 -4.28 16.31 -0.27
N ARG A 25 -3.17 15.96 -0.94
CA ARG A 25 -2.88 14.55 -1.28
C ARG A 25 -2.75 13.66 -0.05
N ARG A 26 -2.20 14.17 1.06
CA ARG A 26 -2.08 13.40 2.32
C ARG A 26 -3.42 13.23 3.01
N LEU A 27 -4.24 14.27 3.04
CA LEU A 27 -5.60 14.20 3.56
C LEU A 27 -6.47 13.23 2.74
N ASP A 28 -6.39 13.28 1.42
CA ASP A 28 -7.05 12.32 0.54
C ASP A 28 -6.57 10.88 0.82
N ALA A 29 -5.26 10.70 1.05
CA ALA A 29 -4.68 9.40 1.42
C ALA A 29 -5.19 8.89 2.79
N TRP A 30 -5.39 9.78 3.77
CA TRP A 30 -5.99 9.44 5.07
C TRP A 30 -7.45 9.03 4.93
N MET A 31 -8.24 9.80 4.17
CA MET A 31 -9.65 9.47 3.90
C MET A 31 -9.80 8.15 3.14
N ALA A 32 -8.81 7.77 2.33
CA ALA A 32 -8.76 6.48 1.65
C ALA A 32 -8.20 5.33 2.51
N GLY A 33 -7.78 5.61 3.75
CA GLY A 33 -7.16 4.65 4.67
C GLY A 33 -5.80 4.10 4.18
N SER A 34 -5.20 4.73 3.17
CA SER A 34 -3.91 4.33 2.59
C SER A 34 -2.71 4.82 3.41
N GLU A 35 -2.90 5.89 4.19
CA GLU A 35 -1.91 6.42 5.12
C GLU A 35 -2.57 6.86 6.43
N LEU A 36 -1.79 6.88 7.51
CA LEU A 36 -2.22 7.43 8.81
C LEU A 36 -1.55 8.77 9.08
N PRO A 37 -2.20 9.68 9.84
CA PRO A 37 -1.55 10.86 10.38
C PRO A 37 -0.37 10.48 11.29
N LYS A 38 0.67 11.31 11.33
CA LYS A 38 1.90 11.03 12.10
C LYS A 38 2.33 12.24 12.91
N GLY A 39 2.86 11.99 14.11
CA GLY A 39 3.33 13.04 15.02
C GLY A 39 2.22 14.07 15.28
N ARG A 40 2.54 15.36 15.18
CA ARG A 40 1.61 16.48 15.42
C ARG A 40 0.33 16.43 14.59
N GLN A 41 0.35 15.80 13.41
CA GLN A 41 -0.86 15.65 12.58
C GLN A 41 -1.94 14.80 13.25
N HIS A 42 -1.53 13.84 14.07
CA HIS A 42 -2.45 12.98 14.82
C HIS A 42 -3.19 13.78 15.89
N GLU A 43 -2.46 14.62 16.64
CA GLU A 43 -3.01 15.54 17.63
C GLU A 43 -3.95 16.56 17.00
N LEU A 44 -3.57 17.15 15.86
CA LEU A 44 -4.40 18.11 15.14
C LEU A 44 -5.69 17.49 14.63
N LEU A 45 -5.66 16.22 14.21
CA LEU A 45 -6.87 15.49 13.78
C LEU A 45 -7.79 15.17 14.95
N ALA A 46 -7.25 14.73 16.08
CA ALA A 46 -8.04 14.49 17.28
C ALA A 46 -8.73 15.78 17.74
N ALA A 47 -7.99 16.89 17.82
CA ALA A 47 -8.53 18.20 18.18
C ALA A 47 -9.59 18.67 17.17
N PHE A 48 -9.34 18.52 15.86
CA PHE A 48 -10.28 18.91 14.81
C PHE A 48 -11.60 18.14 14.90
N LEU A 49 -11.55 16.85 15.23
CA LEU A 49 -12.73 16.00 15.38
C LEU A 49 -13.34 16.06 16.78
N SER A 50 -12.76 16.84 17.70
CA SER A 50 -13.16 16.87 19.12
C SER A 50 -13.16 15.49 19.78
N LEU A 51 -12.15 14.67 19.46
CA LEU A 51 -11.93 13.34 20.01
C LEU A 51 -10.70 13.32 20.92
N SER A 52 -10.68 12.41 21.88
CA SER A 52 -9.43 12.05 22.55
C SER A 52 -8.50 11.30 21.58
N LEU A 53 -7.18 11.34 21.85
CA LEU A 53 -6.21 10.57 21.07
C LEU A 53 -6.52 9.06 21.09
N LEU A 54 -6.95 8.54 22.25
CA LEU A 54 -7.30 7.12 22.41
C LEU A 54 -8.50 6.72 21.55
N GLU A 55 -9.53 7.56 21.50
CA GLU A 55 -10.70 7.33 20.64
C GLU A 55 -10.33 7.40 19.16
N LEU A 56 -9.49 8.38 18.77
CA LEU A 56 -9.00 8.49 17.41
C LEU A 56 -8.21 7.24 17.01
N ASP A 57 -7.27 6.79 17.83
CA ASP A 57 -6.49 5.56 17.58
C ASP A 57 -7.39 4.34 17.40
N ARG A 58 -8.40 4.20 18.27
CA ARG A 58 -9.38 3.11 18.18
C ARG A 58 -10.16 3.17 16.86
N LEU A 59 -10.63 4.35 16.45
CA LEU A 59 -11.38 4.52 15.20
C LEU A 59 -10.50 4.26 13.98
N LEU A 60 -9.25 4.76 13.96
CA LEU A 60 -8.30 4.49 12.89
C LEU A 60 -7.98 3.00 12.78
N GLN A 61 -7.86 2.30 13.92
CA GLN A 61 -7.65 0.85 13.94
C GLN A 61 -8.85 0.09 13.36
N LEU A 62 -10.08 0.47 13.73
CA LEU A 62 -11.30 -0.14 13.20
C LEU A 62 -11.44 0.09 11.69
N ASP A 63 -11.18 1.31 11.23
CA ASP A 63 -11.23 1.64 9.80
C ASP A 63 -10.20 0.83 8.99
N GLN A 64 -8.97 0.68 9.51
CA GLN A 64 -7.95 -0.16 8.88
C GLN A 64 -8.34 -1.64 8.83
N GLN A 65 -8.95 -2.16 9.89
CA GLN A 65 -9.43 -3.54 9.93
C GLN A 65 -10.52 -3.79 8.89
N GLU A 66 -11.48 -2.87 8.81
CA GLU A 66 -12.59 -2.93 7.86
C GLU A 66 -12.10 -2.76 6.41
N LEU A 67 -11.21 -1.81 6.15
CA LEU A 67 -10.56 -1.66 4.83
C LEU A 67 -9.79 -2.93 4.45
N GLY A 68 -9.04 -3.51 5.39
CA GLY A 68 -8.34 -4.78 5.19
C GLY A 68 -9.30 -5.93 4.88
N LYS A 69 -10.45 -6.00 5.57
CA LYS A 69 -11.51 -6.98 5.30
C LYS A 69 -12.09 -6.81 3.90
N ARG A 70 -12.52 -5.60 3.51
CA ARG A 70 -13.04 -5.31 2.16
C ARG A 70 -12.03 -5.63 1.07
N ARG A 71 -10.75 -5.29 1.27
CA ARG A 71 -9.67 -5.64 0.34
C ARG A 71 -9.52 -7.15 0.19
N ARG A 72 -9.61 -7.92 1.29
CA ARG A 72 -9.60 -9.38 1.25
C ARG A 72 -10.83 -9.93 0.54
N GLU A 73 -12.01 -9.41 0.79
CA GLU A 73 -13.27 -9.84 0.14
C GLU A 73 -13.25 -9.57 -1.37
N ASN A 74 -12.88 -8.35 -1.77
CA ASN A 74 -12.74 -7.99 -3.18
C ASN A 74 -11.68 -8.85 -3.90
N ARG A 75 -10.58 -9.21 -3.21
CA ARG A 75 -9.56 -10.12 -3.76
C ARG A 75 -10.01 -11.59 -3.76
N ALA A 76 -10.79 -12.03 -2.78
CA ALA A 76 -11.33 -13.39 -2.75
C ALA A 76 -12.29 -13.63 -3.93
N GLN A 77 -12.93 -12.58 -4.43
CA GLN A 77 -13.73 -12.60 -5.65
C GLN A 77 -12.87 -12.61 -6.94
N ASP A 78 -11.57 -12.30 -6.86
CA ASP A 78 -10.64 -12.37 -7.98
C ASP A 78 -9.82 -13.67 -7.93
N PRO A 79 -10.15 -14.69 -8.75
CA PRO A 79 -9.44 -15.96 -8.72
C PRO A 79 -8.02 -15.90 -9.33
N HIS A 80 -7.57 -14.72 -9.77
CA HIS A 80 -6.32 -14.60 -10.49
C HIS A 80 -5.11 -14.39 -9.59
N TYR A 81 -4.01 -15.01 -10.02
CA TYR A 81 -2.68 -14.67 -9.56
C TYR A 81 -2.17 -13.46 -10.33
N TYR A 82 -1.43 -12.58 -9.65
CA TYR A 82 -0.76 -11.45 -10.28
C TYR A 82 0.74 -11.58 -10.11
N LEU A 83 1.45 -11.58 -11.23
CA LEU A 83 2.90 -11.45 -11.27
C LEU A 83 3.23 -9.96 -11.29
N ILE A 84 4.05 -9.53 -10.33
CA ILE A 84 4.51 -8.14 -10.23
C ILE A 84 6.02 -8.13 -10.42
N VAL A 85 6.50 -7.54 -11.51
CA VAL A 85 7.92 -7.30 -11.73
C VAL A 85 8.29 -5.95 -11.11
N ARG A 86 9.24 -5.95 -10.18
CA ARG A 86 9.76 -4.70 -9.63
C ARG A 86 10.90 -4.19 -10.50
N LEU A 87 10.65 -3.07 -11.16
CA LEU A 87 11.61 -2.43 -12.06
C LEU A 87 12.47 -1.41 -11.29
N MET A 88 11.86 -0.66 -10.36
CA MET A 88 12.54 0.27 -9.44
C MET A 88 11.85 0.26 -8.07
N ALA A 89 12.37 1.03 -7.11
CA ALA A 89 11.82 1.08 -5.75
C ALA A 89 10.32 1.38 -5.74
N ALA A 90 9.86 2.29 -6.61
CA ALA A 90 8.47 2.73 -6.73
C ALA A 90 7.79 2.32 -8.05
N PHE A 91 8.51 1.65 -8.96
CA PHE A 91 7.97 1.28 -10.27
C PHE A 91 7.80 -0.23 -10.40
N TYR A 92 6.56 -0.64 -10.62
CA TYR A 92 6.13 -2.03 -10.68
C TYR A 92 5.36 -2.25 -11.99
N GLN A 93 5.68 -3.33 -12.68
CA GLN A 93 4.89 -3.81 -13.80
C GLN A 93 4.05 -4.99 -13.31
N THR A 94 2.73 -4.89 -13.43
CA THR A 94 1.80 -5.93 -13.00
C THR A 94 1.25 -6.68 -14.21
N GLN A 95 1.30 -8.00 -14.16
CA GLN A 95 0.74 -8.92 -15.16
C GLN A 95 -0.23 -9.89 -14.48
N ARG A 96 -1.48 -9.91 -14.94
CA ARG A 96 -2.46 -10.91 -14.53
C ARG A 96 -2.09 -12.26 -15.17
N LEU A 97 -2.03 -13.31 -14.37
CA LEU A 97 -1.83 -14.67 -14.89
C LEU A 97 -3.16 -15.22 -15.45
N PRO A 98 -3.11 -16.15 -16.43
CA PRO A 98 -4.29 -16.77 -17.00
C PRO A 98 -5.22 -17.36 -15.94
N ALA A 99 -6.53 -17.37 -16.22
CA ALA A 99 -7.52 -18.02 -15.35
C ALA A 99 -7.17 -19.52 -15.20
N GLY A 100 -7.44 -20.09 -14.02
CA GLY A 100 -7.15 -21.51 -13.73
C GLY A 100 -5.67 -21.84 -13.49
N THR A 101 -4.77 -20.85 -13.50
CA THR A 101 -3.36 -21.07 -13.15
C THR A 101 -3.26 -21.61 -11.72
N THR A 102 -2.69 -22.81 -11.57
CA THR A 102 -2.48 -23.42 -10.25
C THR A 102 -1.39 -22.68 -9.46
N ARG A 103 -1.40 -22.80 -8.13
CA ARG A 103 -0.35 -22.23 -7.27
C ARG A 103 1.06 -22.63 -7.71
N LYS A 104 1.27 -23.90 -8.06
CA LYS A 104 2.57 -24.44 -8.50
C LYS A 104 3.03 -23.82 -9.82
N GLN A 105 2.11 -23.68 -10.79
CA GLN A 105 2.39 -23.01 -12.06
C GLN A 105 2.70 -21.53 -11.85
N ALA A 106 1.91 -20.82 -11.04
CA ALA A 106 2.12 -19.40 -10.76
C ALA A 106 3.50 -19.13 -10.12
N ILE A 107 3.90 -19.97 -9.15
CA ILE A 107 5.22 -19.93 -8.53
C ILE A 107 6.32 -20.18 -9.58
N SER A 108 6.16 -21.20 -10.43
CA SER A 108 7.14 -21.52 -11.47
C SER A 108 7.28 -20.40 -12.50
N MET A 109 6.18 -19.82 -12.97
CA MET A 109 6.18 -18.69 -13.91
C MET A 109 6.86 -17.47 -13.32
N THR A 110 6.54 -17.14 -12.07
CA THR A 110 7.14 -15.97 -11.38
C THR A 110 8.63 -16.18 -11.13
N ARG A 111 9.03 -17.39 -10.72
CA ARG A 111 10.44 -17.75 -10.55
C ARG A 111 11.21 -17.61 -11.86
N ASN A 112 10.69 -18.22 -12.93
CA ASN A 112 11.34 -18.18 -14.24
C ASN A 112 11.47 -16.73 -14.73
N ARG A 113 10.43 -15.92 -14.54
CA ARG A 113 10.47 -14.49 -14.90
C ARG A 113 11.52 -13.72 -14.11
N ALA A 114 11.65 -13.98 -12.81
CA ALA A 114 12.66 -13.34 -11.96
C ALA A 114 14.08 -13.64 -12.45
N MET A 115 14.33 -14.89 -12.85
CA MET A 115 15.62 -15.35 -13.39
C MET A 115 15.90 -14.78 -14.78
N GLU A 116 14.93 -14.91 -15.70
CA GLU A 116 15.05 -14.46 -17.09
C GLU A 116 15.34 -12.96 -17.17
N TRP A 117 14.63 -12.16 -16.36
CA TRP A 117 14.75 -10.70 -16.40
C TRP A 117 15.85 -10.18 -15.46
N ASN A 118 16.41 -11.06 -14.62
CA ASN A 118 17.35 -10.73 -13.56
C ASN A 118 16.79 -9.60 -12.64
N LYS A 119 15.53 -9.71 -12.23
CA LYS A 119 14.80 -8.73 -11.41
C LYS A 119 14.10 -9.38 -10.22
N LEU A 120 13.80 -8.57 -9.20
CA LEU A 120 12.92 -8.96 -8.11
C LEU A 120 11.48 -9.05 -8.63
N CYS A 121 10.86 -10.21 -8.48
CA CYS A 121 9.44 -10.41 -8.82
C CYS A 121 8.64 -10.76 -7.57
N ALA A 122 7.36 -10.42 -7.57
CA ALA A 122 6.40 -10.80 -6.55
C ALA A 122 5.26 -11.58 -7.20
N LEU A 123 4.77 -12.60 -6.50
CA LEU A 123 3.53 -13.27 -6.83
C LEU A 123 2.49 -12.91 -5.78
N ASN A 124 1.48 -12.15 -6.17
CA ASN A 124 0.28 -11.96 -5.37
C ASN A 124 -0.69 -13.10 -5.61
N THR A 125 -1.05 -13.81 -4.54
CA THR A 125 -2.00 -14.92 -4.58
C THR A 125 -3.42 -14.43 -4.29
N PRO A 126 -4.45 -15.19 -4.74
CA PRO A 126 -5.84 -14.94 -4.34
C PRO A 126 -6.05 -14.99 -2.81
N SER A 127 -5.22 -15.76 -2.09
CA SER A 127 -5.23 -15.87 -0.63
C SER A 127 -4.56 -14.69 0.11
N ASN A 128 -4.34 -13.56 -0.57
CA ASN A 128 -3.71 -12.36 -0.02
C ASN A 128 -2.27 -12.60 0.51
N GLN A 129 -1.56 -13.55 -0.07
CA GLN A 129 -0.15 -13.77 0.20
C GLN A 129 0.69 -13.19 -0.94
N THR A 130 1.74 -12.48 -0.61
CA THR A 130 2.73 -12.02 -1.59
C THR A 130 4.02 -12.80 -1.39
N LEU A 131 4.43 -13.57 -2.40
CA LEU A 131 5.68 -14.31 -2.42
C LEU A 131 6.71 -13.53 -3.24
N TRP A 132 7.85 -13.21 -2.65
CA TRP A 132 8.93 -12.50 -3.35
C TRP A 132 10.04 -13.44 -3.79
N PHE A 133 10.45 -13.28 -5.05
CA PHE A 133 11.49 -14.04 -5.72
C PHE A 133 12.66 -13.13 -6.07
N ASP A 134 13.86 -13.55 -5.68
CA ASP A 134 15.09 -12.86 -6.07
C ASP A 134 15.47 -13.19 -7.53
N PRO A 135 16.46 -12.50 -8.11
CA PRO A 135 16.93 -12.81 -9.47
C PRO A 135 17.52 -14.22 -9.65
N LYS A 136 17.79 -14.96 -8.56
CA LYS A 136 18.21 -16.37 -8.60
C LYS A 136 17.01 -17.33 -8.50
N GLY A 137 15.79 -16.81 -8.43
CA GLY A 137 14.56 -17.59 -8.32
C GLY A 137 14.26 -18.11 -6.91
N LYS A 138 15.01 -17.69 -5.90
CA LYS A 138 14.80 -18.08 -4.50
C LYS A 138 13.68 -17.25 -3.88
N VAL A 139 12.77 -17.91 -3.17
CA VAL A 139 11.78 -17.23 -2.33
C VAL A 139 12.48 -16.68 -1.10
N TYR A 140 12.40 -15.38 -0.87
CA TYR A 140 13.08 -14.74 0.26
C TYR A 140 12.14 -13.98 1.21
N ALA A 141 10.88 -13.73 0.82
CA ALA A 141 9.90 -13.13 1.72
C ALA A 141 8.47 -13.54 1.39
N ILE A 142 7.65 -13.68 2.44
CA ILE A 142 6.18 -13.79 2.37
C ILE A 142 5.62 -12.59 3.11
N SER A 143 5.32 -11.51 2.39
CA SER A 143 5.00 -10.21 2.99
C SER A 143 4.28 -9.31 1.98
N GLU A 144 3.18 -8.69 2.41
CA GLU A 144 2.48 -7.65 1.63
C GLU A 144 3.40 -6.47 1.29
N LYS A 145 4.36 -6.16 2.18
CA LYS A 145 5.36 -5.13 1.94
C LYS A 145 6.49 -5.69 1.10
N GLY A 146 6.77 -5.03 -0.01
CA GLY A 146 7.96 -5.32 -0.79
C GLY A 146 9.25 -5.03 -0.03
N PRO A 147 10.37 -5.58 -0.50
CA PRO A 147 11.67 -5.38 0.14
C PRO A 147 12.06 -3.92 0.06
N SER A 148 12.85 -3.44 1.01
CA SER A 148 13.47 -2.13 0.85
C SER A 148 14.64 -2.22 -0.13
N MET A 149 14.58 -1.46 -1.23
CA MET A 149 15.74 -1.26 -2.09
C MET A 149 16.64 -0.20 -1.46
N ARG A 150 17.96 -0.37 -1.60
CA ARG A 150 18.93 0.69 -1.30
C ARG A 150 19.53 1.19 -2.61
N ILE A 151 19.51 2.50 -2.82
CA ILE A 151 20.23 3.16 -3.91
C ILE A 151 21.27 4.06 -3.24
N GLY A 152 22.56 3.85 -3.51
CA GLY A 152 23.65 4.60 -2.87
C GLY A 152 23.68 4.50 -1.34
N GLY A 153 23.32 3.33 -0.76
CA GLY A 153 23.29 3.12 0.69
C GLY A 153 22.02 3.65 1.40
N GLN A 154 21.22 4.49 0.76
CA GLN A 154 19.98 5.01 1.32
C GLN A 154 18.80 4.09 1.04
N LYS A 155 17.99 3.81 2.08
CA LYS A 155 16.78 2.99 1.97
C LYS A 155 15.71 3.76 1.20
N VAL A 156 15.34 3.28 0.02
CA VAL A 156 14.24 3.83 -0.77
C VAL A 156 12.95 3.13 -0.35
N THR A 157 12.12 3.83 0.42
CA THR A 157 10.78 3.35 0.78
C THR A 157 9.77 3.77 -0.28
N SER A 158 9.10 2.81 -0.90
CA SER A 158 7.89 3.08 -1.69
C SER A 158 6.74 3.38 -0.74
N ASN A 159 6.19 4.60 -0.80
CA ASN A 159 4.82 4.84 -0.38
C ASN A 159 3.95 4.26 -1.49
N LEU A 160 3.49 3.02 -1.32
CA LEU A 160 2.53 2.42 -2.26
C LEU A 160 1.15 3.02 -1.98
N ILE A 161 0.51 3.48 -3.05
CA ILE A 161 -0.89 3.93 -3.16
C ILE A 161 -1.81 2.72 -3.02
#